data_AF-A0A9D1LZI0-F1
#
_entry.id   AF-A0A9D1LZI0-F1
#
_cell.length_a   1.000
_cell.length_b   1.000
_cell.length_c   1.000
_cell.angle_alpha   90.00
_cell.angle_beta   90.00
_cell.angle_gamma   90.00
#
_symmetry.space_group_name_H-M   'P 1'
#
loop_
_entity.id
_entity.type
_entity.pdbx_description
1 polymer ?
#
loop_
_entity_poly.entity_id
_entity_poly.type
_entity_poly.pdbx_seq_one_letter_code
_entity_poly.pdbx_strand_id
1 'polypeptide(L)'
;TEKIVEKVVPAEVPFFQYLINHLRKSAHVIEYGVLGIEVFMIFVVGGKKPFPKSIFKNFQRIWNMITLPLFIAVTDESIQILSGRGPAIRDVLFDMSGALGGIFICTIVYFFFRRIRR
;
A
#
# COMPACT_ATOMS: atom_id res chain seq x y z
N THR A 1 -5.14 49.05 11.76
CA THR A 1 -4.17 48.11 12.38
C THR A 1 -4.31 46.71 11.81
N GLU A 2 -4.65 46.58 10.51
CA GLU A 2 -5.00 45.31 9.85
C GLU A 2 -3.93 44.82 8.85
N LYS A 3 -2.81 45.54 8.69
CA LYS A 3 -1.79 45.22 7.67
C LYS A 3 -0.53 44.53 8.20
N ILE A 4 -0.55 43.98 9.43
CA ILE A 4 0.67 43.42 10.06
C ILE A 4 0.63 41.89 10.23
N VAL A 5 -0.52 41.23 10.04
CA VAL A 5 -0.61 39.77 10.28
C VAL A 5 -0.31 38.93 9.04
N GLU A 6 -0.12 39.53 7.86
CA GLU A 6 0.11 38.79 6.61
C GLU A 6 1.59 38.46 6.33
N LYS A 7 2.49 38.69 7.29
CA LYS A 7 3.94 38.68 7.01
C LYS A 7 4.80 37.89 8.01
N VAL A 8 4.42 36.65 8.33
CA VAL A 8 5.36 35.66 8.90
C VAL A 8 5.00 34.23 8.47
N VAL A 9 4.88 33.98 7.17
CA VAL A 9 5.01 32.61 6.64
C VAL A 9 6.18 32.64 5.65
N PRO A 10 7.38 32.18 6.05
CA PRO A 10 8.51 32.15 5.14
C PRO A 10 8.16 31.29 3.92
N ALA A 11 8.49 31.76 2.72
CA ALA A 11 8.28 31.04 1.46
C ALA A 11 9.05 29.70 1.38
N GLU A 12 9.82 29.36 2.42
CA GLU A 12 10.48 28.06 2.62
C GLU A 12 9.54 26.99 3.22
N VAL A 13 8.56 27.39 4.04
CA VAL A 13 7.58 26.48 4.67
C VAL A 13 6.72 25.70 3.64
N PRO A 14 6.29 26.29 2.51
CA PRO A 14 5.56 25.57 1.45
C PRO A 14 6.35 24.41 0.84
N PHE A 15 7.65 24.59 0.61
CA PHE A 15 8.49 23.56 0.00
C PHE A 15 8.72 22.39 0.97
N PHE A 16 9.09 22.67 2.22
CA PHE A 16 9.29 21.63 3.23
C PHE A 16 8.00 20.85 3.49
N GLN A 17 6.86 21.52 3.57
CA GLN A 17 5.57 20.85 3.74
C GLN A 17 5.21 19.97 2.53
N TYR A 18 5.47 20.46 1.32
CA TYR A 18 5.31 19.68 0.09
C TYR A 18 6.19 18.44 0.13
N LEU A 19 7.47 18.59 0.45
CA LEU A 19 8.45 17.51 0.53
C LEU A 19 8.04 16.44 1.54
N ILE A 20 7.68 16.84 2.77
CA ILE A 20 7.23 15.93 3.83
C ILE A 20 5.99 15.15 3.39
N ASN A 21 5.03 15.81 2.74
CA ASN A 21 3.83 15.16 2.24
C ASN A 21 4.13 14.13 1.14
N HIS A 22 5.11 14.40 0.27
CA HIS A 22 5.51 13.47 -0.78
C HIS A 22 6.30 12.29 -0.22
N LEU A 23 7.27 12.55 0.66
CA LEU A 23 8.05 11.51 1.33
C LEU A 23 7.15 10.54 2.10
N ARG A 24 6.17 11.06 2.85
CA ARG A 24 5.19 10.24 3.57
C ARG A 24 4.39 9.35 2.61
N LYS A 25 3.88 9.90 1.51
CA LYS A 25 3.13 9.12 0.52
C LYS A 25 3.98 8.04 -0.14
N SER A 26 5.24 8.36 -0.47
CA SER A 26 6.18 7.37 -1.00
C SER A 26 6.49 6.27 0.02
N ALA A 27 6.62 6.63 1.29
CA ALA A 27 6.84 5.67 2.38
C ALA A 27 5.65 4.71 2.53
N HIS A 28 4.40 5.22 2.56
CA HIS A 28 3.22 4.35 2.62
C HIS A 28 3.16 3.40 1.41
N VAL A 29 3.42 3.88 0.18
CA VAL A 29 3.45 2.98 -0.99
C VAL A 29 4.47 1.85 -0.83
N ILE A 30 5.65 2.13 -0.28
CA ILE A 30 6.69 1.13 -0.02
C ILE A 30 6.24 0.18 1.10
N GLU A 31 5.71 0.70 2.21
CA GLU A 31 5.21 -0.07 3.33
C GLU A 31 4.12 -1.05 2.91
N TYR A 32 3.13 -0.57 2.14
CA TYR A 32 2.11 -1.43 1.56
C TYR A 32 2.70 -2.41 0.55
N GLY A 33 3.75 -2.04 -0.20
CA GLY A 33 4.53 -2.97 -1.01
C GLY A 33 5.08 -4.14 -0.20
N VAL A 34 5.67 -3.86 0.96
CA VAL A 34 6.16 -4.90 1.89
C VAL A 34 4.99 -5.72 2.43
N LEU A 35 3.89 -5.09 2.84
CA LEU A 35 2.67 -5.78 3.27
C LEU A 35 2.15 -6.74 2.18
N GLY A 36 2.16 -6.32 0.92
CA GLY A 36 1.78 -7.16 -0.22
C GLY A 36 2.66 -8.40 -0.36
N ILE A 37 3.97 -8.26 -0.13
CA ILE A 37 4.93 -9.36 -0.13
C ILE A 37 4.64 -10.33 1.04
N GLU A 38 4.39 -9.83 2.25
CA GLU A 38 4.05 -10.65 3.42
C GLU A 38 2.75 -11.42 3.22
N VAL A 39 1.71 -10.74 2.72
CA VAL A 39 0.42 -11.36 2.38
C VAL A 39 0.61 -12.45 1.33
N PHE A 40 1.44 -12.22 0.31
CA PHE A 40 1.82 -13.27 -0.63
C PHE A 40 2.51 -14.44 0.06
N MET A 41 3.48 -14.20 0.96
CA MET A 41 4.16 -15.29 1.67
C MET A 41 3.21 -16.12 2.52
N ILE A 42 2.36 -15.47 3.33
CA ILE A 42 1.37 -16.13 4.20
C ILE A 42 0.45 -17.00 3.35
N PHE A 43 -0.17 -16.39 2.33
CA PHE A 43 -1.17 -17.11 1.57
C PHE A 43 -0.54 -18.09 0.62
N VAL A 44 0.56 -17.80 -0.09
CA VAL A 44 1.13 -18.61 -1.17
C VAL A 44 2.19 -19.61 -0.69
N VAL A 45 3.16 -19.16 0.09
CA VAL A 45 4.31 -19.96 0.53
C VAL A 45 3.99 -20.77 1.78
N GLY A 46 3.31 -20.17 2.77
CA GLY A 46 2.91 -20.83 4.01
C GLY A 46 1.80 -21.88 3.84
N GLY A 47 1.14 -21.90 2.69
CA GLY A 47 0.07 -22.87 2.40
C GLY A 47 0.61 -24.28 2.14
N LYS A 48 -0.01 -25.30 2.76
CA LYS A 48 0.31 -26.73 2.55
C LYS A 48 0.21 -27.21 1.09
N LYS A 49 -0.45 -26.44 0.21
CA LYS A 49 -0.62 -26.76 -1.21
C LYS A 49 0.01 -25.67 -2.07
N PRO A 50 0.82 -26.05 -3.09
CA PRO A 50 1.43 -25.09 -3.99
C PRO A 50 0.37 -24.26 -4.70
N PHE A 51 0.71 -23.03 -5.06
CA PHE A 51 -0.22 -22.14 -5.75
C PHE A 51 -0.79 -22.83 -7.00
N PRO A 52 -2.12 -22.88 -7.16
CA PRO A 52 -2.78 -23.55 -8.28
C PRO A 52 -2.43 -22.86 -9.60
N LYS A 53 -2.45 -23.62 -10.70
CA LYS A 53 -2.34 -23.03 -12.05
C LYS A 53 -3.61 -22.32 -12.52
N SER A 54 -4.76 -22.62 -11.88
CA SER A 54 -6.06 -22.03 -12.22
C SER A 54 -6.52 -21.07 -11.14
N ILE A 55 -6.79 -19.83 -11.55
CA ILE A 55 -7.30 -18.73 -10.71
C ILE A 55 -8.67 -19.08 -10.10
N PHE A 56 -9.54 -19.73 -10.86
CA PHE A 56 -10.92 -20.02 -10.46
C PHE A 56 -11.01 -21.04 -9.31
N LYS A 57 -10.03 -21.93 -9.18
CA LYS A 57 -10.05 -23.00 -8.18
C LYS A 57 -9.72 -22.51 -6.76
N ASN A 58 -9.26 -21.26 -6.61
CA ASN A 58 -8.86 -20.67 -5.33
C ASN A 58 -9.30 -19.20 -5.21
N PHE A 59 -10.50 -18.89 -5.67
CA PHE A 59 -11.08 -17.54 -5.56
C PHE A 59 -10.96 -16.98 -4.15
N GLN A 60 -11.26 -17.77 -3.11
CA GLN A 60 -11.15 -17.35 -1.71
C GLN A 60 -9.73 -16.89 -1.33
N ARG A 61 -8.68 -17.58 -1.80
CA ARG A 61 -7.28 -17.25 -1.47
C ARG A 61 -6.88 -15.92 -2.11
N ILE A 62 -7.26 -15.72 -3.36
CA ILE A 62 -7.01 -14.46 -4.09
C ILE A 62 -7.82 -13.33 -3.45
N TRP A 63 -9.09 -13.59 -3.12
CA TRP A 63 -9.95 -12.65 -2.44
C TRP A 63 -9.32 -12.18 -1.12
N ASN A 64 -8.90 -13.12 -0.27
CA ASN A 64 -8.23 -12.80 0.99
C ASN A 64 -6.93 -12.00 0.81
N MET A 65 -6.14 -12.29 -0.24
CA MET A 65 -4.91 -11.55 -0.54
C MET A 65 -5.17 -10.10 -0.95
N ILE A 66 -6.37 -9.79 -1.47
CA ILE A 66 -6.76 -8.43 -1.88
C ILE A 66 -7.48 -7.71 -0.74
N THR A 67 -8.40 -8.39 -0.05
CA THR A 67 -9.22 -7.77 0.98
C THR A 67 -8.45 -7.45 2.26
N LEU A 68 -7.41 -8.23 2.60
CA LEU A 68 -6.60 -7.97 3.78
C LEU A 68 -5.80 -6.65 3.67
N PRO A 69 -4.99 -6.41 2.62
CA PRO A 69 -4.35 -5.11 2.42
C PRO A 69 -5.35 -3.96 2.30
N LEU A 70 -6.49 -4.18 1.63
CA LEU A 70 -7.54 -3.16 1.51
C LEU A 70 -8.11 -2.76 2.88
N PHE A 71 -8.39 -3.74 3.75
CA PHE A 71 -8.88 -3.48 5.09
C PHE A 71 -7.87 -2.67 5.91
N ILE A 72 -6.58 -2.98 5.77
CA ILE A 72 -5.49 -2.24 6.44
C ILE A 72 -5.41 -0.81 5.89
N ALA A 73 -5.48 -0.62 4.56
CA ALA A 73 -5.51 0.70 3.91
C ALA A 73 -6.67 1.58 4.37
N VAL A 74 -7.87 1.00 4.47
CA VAL A 74 -9.03 1.71 5.00
C VAL A 74 -8.86 2.05 6.49
N THR A 75 -8.25 1.15 7.26
CA THR A 75 -7.97 1.39 8.69
C THR A 75 -6.96 2.52 8.88
N ASP A 76 -5.89 2.53 8.09
CA ASP A 76 -4.84 3.57 8.17
C ASP A 76 -5.41 4.95 7.81
N GLU A 77 -6.19 5.05 6.73
CA GLU A 77 -6.90 6.28 6.37
C GLU A 77 -7.91 6.69 7.46
N SER A 78 -8.60 5.73 8.10
CA SER A 78 -9.51 6.03 9.23
C SER A 78 -8.77 6.64 10.41
N ILE A 79 -7.59 6.11 10.76
CA ILE A 79 -6.74 6.68 11.82
C ILE A 79 -6.24 8.06 11.41
N GLN A 80 -5.89 8.25 10.14
CA GLN A 80 -5.44 9.53 9.62
C GLN A 80 -6.55 10.60 9.66
N ILE A 81 -7.80 10.22 9.44
CA ILE A 81 -8.96 11.12 9.57
C ILE A 81 -9.11 11.63 11.01
N LEU A 82 -8.91 10.74 12.00
CA LEU A 82 -8.95 11.13 13.42
C LEU A 82 -7.87 12.15 13.81
N SER A 83 -6.83 12.28 12.99
CA SER A 83 -5.77 13.29 13.17
C SER A 83 -6.16 14.69 12.63
N GLY A 84 -7.42 14.90 12.25
CA GLY A 84 -7.93 16.19 11.75
C GLY A 84 -7.77 16.39 10.24
N ARG A 85 -7.41 15.35 9.49
CA ARG A 85 -7.32 15.38 8.03
C ARG A 85 -8.65 14.91 7.40
N GLY A 86 -9.04 15.50 6.27
CA GLY A 86 -10.22 15.04 5.54
C GLY A 86 -10.01 13.67 4.88
N PRO A 87 -11.07 12.84 4.75
CA PRO A 87 -11.01 11.53 4.11
C PRO A 87 -10.57 11.62 2.65
N ALA A 88 -9.60 10.81 2.26
CA ALA A 88 -9.06 10.74 0.91
C ALA A 88 -9.04 9.29 0.40
N ILE A 89 -10.09 8.89 -0.35
CA ILE A 89 -10.13 7.61 -1.08
C ILE A 89 -8.87 7.42 -1.95
N ARG A 90 -8.33 8.53 -2.46
CA ARG A 90 -7.11 8.53 -3.26
C ARG A 90 -5.90 7.95 -2.50
N ASP A 91 -5.79 8.19 -1.21
CA ASP A 91 -4.66 7.69 -0.41
C ASP A 91 -4.81 6.18 -0.20
N VAL A 92 -6.00 5.69 0.13
CA VAL A 92 -6.32 4.25 0.17
C VAL A 92 -5.97 3.55 -1.15
N LEU A 93 -6.29 4.16 -2.30
CA LEU A 93 -5.96 3.59 -3.61
C LEU A 93 -4.45 3.58 -3.89
N PHE A 94 -3.72 4.59 -3.42
CA PHE A 94 -2.26 4.63 -3.54
C PHE A 94 -1.62 3.52 -2.71
N ASP A 95 -2.04 3.36 -1.46
CA ASP A 95 -1.56 2.31 -0.57
C ASP A 95 -1.86 0.93 -1.14
N MET A 96 -3.09 0.74 -1.65
CA MET A 96 -3.48 -0.48 -2.33
C MET A 96 -2.63 -0.77 -3.57
N SER A 97 -2.21 0.26 -4.31
CA SER A 97 -1.31 0.08 -5.47
C SER A 97 0.07 -0.46 -5.07
N GLY A 98 0.59 -0.02 -3.91
CA GLY A 98 1.80 -0.56 -3.31
C GLY A 98 1.66 -2.05 -3.02
N ALA A 99 0.61 -2.43 -2.28
CA ALA A 99 0.33 -3.82 -1.93
C ALA A 99 0.16 -4.74 -3.14
N LEU A 100 -0.60 -4.30 -4.15
CA LEU A 100 -0.76 -5.03 -5.40
C LEU A 100 0.58 -5.18 -6.16
N GLY A 101 1.43 -4.14 -6.13
CA GLY A 101 2.77 -4.20 -6.68
C GLY A 101 3.65 -5.28 -6.02
N GLY A 102 3.66 -5.33 -4.69
CA GLY A 102 4.37 -6.35 -3.94
C GLY A 102 3.89 -7.77 -4.25
N ILE A 103 2.57 -7.98 -4.27
CA ILE A 103 1.96 -9.27 -4.66
C ILE A 103 2.35 -9.65 -6.09
N PHE A 104 2.30 -8.71 -7.03
CA PHE A 104 2.63 -8.95 -8.43
C PHE A 104 4.09 -9.37 -8.63
N ILE A 105 5.03 -8.64 -8.01
CA ILE A 105 6.46 -8.96 -8.06
C ILE A 105 6.70 -10.37 -7.51
N CYS A 106 6.17 -10.69 -6.33
CA CYS A 106 6.29 -12.02 -5.73
C CYS A 106 5.69 -13.12 -6.61
N THR A 107 4.58 -12.83 -7.28
CA THR A 107 3.93 -13.76 -8.21
C THR A 107 4.84 -14.09 -9.39
N ILE A 108 5.44 -13.08 -10.04
CA ILE A 108 6.40 -13.27 -11.14
C ILE A 108 7.58 -14.13 -10.66
N VAL A 109 8.19 -13.74 -9.54
CA VAL A 109 9.35 -14.43 -8.96
C VAL A 109 9.03 -15.90 -8.66
N TYR A 110 7.89 -16.16 -8.02
CA TYR A 110 7.44 -17.52 -7.70
C TYR A 110 7.28 -18.38 -8.95
N PHE A 111 6.62 -17.86 -10.00
CA PHE A 111 6.43 -18.61 -11.25
C PHE A 111 7.73 -18.83 -12.01
N PHE A 112 8.62 -17.83 -12.02
CA PHE A 112 9.95 -17.95 -12.62
C PHE A 112 10.77 -19.07 -11.98
N PHE A 113 10.90 -19.07 -10.64
CA PHE A 113 11.62 -20.13 -9.93
C PHE A 113 10.98 -21.52 -10.07
N ARG A 114 9.64 -21.59 -10.12
CA ARG A 114 8.93 -22.85 -10.34
C ARG A 114 9.13 -23.41 -11.75
N ARG A 115 9.39 -22.54 -12.73
CA ARG A 115 9.70 -22.95 -14.11
C ARG A 115 11.14 -23.43 -14.25
N ILE A 116 12.09 -22.87 -13.50
CA ILE A 116 13.49 -23.32 -13.50
C ILE A 116 13.66 -24.65 -12.76
N ARG A 117 12.92 -24.87 -11.65
CA ARG A 117 12.97 -26.12 -10.88
C ARG A 117 12.21 -27.30 -11.52
N ARG A 118 11.63 -27.12 -12.71
CA ARG A 118 10.94 -28.17 -13.47
C ARG A 118 11.79 -28.58 -14.65
#